data_AF-A0A3E0HB32-F1
#
_entry.id   AF-A0A3E0HB32-F1
#
_cell.length_a   1.000
_cell.length_b   1.000
_cell.length_c   1.000
_cell.angle_alpha   90.00
_cell.angle_beta   90.00
_cell.angle_gamma   90.00
#
_symmetry.space_group_name_H-M   'P 1'
#
loop_
_entity.id
_entity.type
_entity.pdbx_description
1 polymer ?
#
loop_
_entity_poly.entity_id
_entity_poly.type
_entity_poly.pdbx_seq_one_letter_code
_entity_poly.pdbx_strand_id
1 'polypeptide(L)'
;MQDVADVREDDGSTTDRFLSRMRAALSDLPPTEVNELLEDTEEHVRELAREHGEDQLELRLGSPEAYAAELRSAAGYPPPPQPDEPTRALPKDQRKDGVEVLALAGLIVTTASALLFGASIRSYHTTPLFLLTGLVGLAISLPLLVRGQDGVRAIAELPTVKALLPFLNPDQSTFAGKVLAYVYSLQPAWWLLRVLPVVGFGHGGLALIIVGVPAAFVSVLVGYYSRVDRRTLWLVVPANALVGSMLMYFVLGYAL
;
A
#
# COMPACT_ATOMS: atom_id res chain seq x y z
N MET A 1 -0.60 -32.23 64.67
CA MET A 1 -0.12 -31.56 63.45
C MET A 1 -0.54 -32.45 62.29
N GLN A 2 -1.82 -32.32 61.88
CA GLN A 2 -2.23 -31.83 60.55
C GLN A 2 -1.75 -32.82 59.47
N ASP A 3 -2.52 -33.83 59.08
CA ASP A 3 -3.80 -33.74 58.35
C ASP A 3 -3.83 -32.54 57.41
N VAL A 4 -3.13 -32.70 56.30
CA VAL A 4 -3.28 -31.88 55.10
C VAL A 4 -3.74 -32.85 54.02
N ALA A 5 -5.06 -33.06 54.02
CA ALA A 5 -5.88 -33.04 52.84
C ALA A 5 -5.15 -32.46 51.61
N ASP A 6 -4.61 -33.33 50.75
CA ASP A 6 -4.48 -33.00 49.33
C ASP A 6 -5.81 -33.34 48.68
N VAL A 7 -6.79 -32.47 48.97
CA VAL A 7 -7.98 -32.31 48.17
C VAL A 7 -7.46 -31.80 46.83
N ARG A 8 -7.21 -32.73 45.90
CA ARG A 8 -7.05 -32.39 44.49
C ARG A 8 -8.41 -31.89 44.03
N GLU A 9 -8.58 -30.57 44.17
CA GLU A 9 -9.71 -29.83 43.64
C GLU A 9 -9.93 -30.22 42.18
N ASP A 10 -11.21 -30.33 41.86
CA ASP A 10 -11.88 -30.72 40.62
C ASP A 10 -11.54 -29.78 39.44
N ASP A 11 -10.25 -29.62 39.14
CA ASP A 11 -9.80 -29.26 37.80
C ASP A 11 -10.04 -30.52 36.96
N GLY A 12 -11.09 -30.47 36.13
CA GLY A 12 -11.50 -31.62 35.31
C GLY A 12 -10.28 -32.19 34.60
N SER A 13 -10.13 -33.52 34.64
CA SER A 13 -8.94 -34.23 34.19
C SER A 13 -8.49 -33.76 32.81
N THR A 14 -7.19 -33.93 32.45
CA THR A 14 -6.73 -33.53 31.11
C THR A 14 -7.54 -34.25 30.02
N THR A 15 -7.97 -35.47 30.34
CA THR A 15 -8.93 -36.27 29.58
C THR A 15 -10.29 -35.57 29.41
N ASP A 16 -10.91 -35.06 30.50
CA ASP A 16 -12.19 -34.35 30.43
C ASP A 16 -12.08 -33.03 29.66
N ARG A 17 -10.95 -32.32 29.78
CA ARG A 17 -10.68 -31.13 28.96
C ARG A 17 -10.55 -31.46 27.48
N PHE A 18 -9.89 -32.57 27.15
CA PHE A 18 -9.77 -33.05 25.77
C PHE A 18 -11.15 -33.36 25.19
N LEU A 19 -11.97 -34.14 25.90
CA LEU A 19 -13.33 -34.48 25.48
C LEU A 19 -14.26 -33.26 25.40
N SER A 20 -14.12 -32.31 26.32
CA SER A 20 -14.86 -31.04 26.30
C SER A 20 -14.55 -30.24 25.02
N ARG A 21 -13.27 -30.15 24.63
CA ARG A 21 -12.85 -29.46 23.40
C ARG A 21 -13.30 -30.20 22.14
N MET A 22 -13.30 -31.53 22.13
CA MET A 22 -13.90 -32.31 21.04
C MET A 22 -15.39 -32.02 20.88
N ARG A 23 -16.14 -32.03 21.99
CA ARG A 23 -17.59 -31.72 21.98
C ARG A 23 -17.85 -30.29 21.51
N ALA A 24 -16.99 -29.33 21.88
CA ALA A 24 -17.06 -27.96 21.37
C ALA A 24 -16.78 -27.87 19.86
N ALA A 25 -15.80 -28.63 19.34
CA ALA A 25 -15.48 -28.66 17.91
C ALA A 25 -16.59 -29.29 17.04
N LEU A 26 -17.45 -30.12 17.64
CA LEU A 26 -18.61 -30.74 17.00
C LEU A 26 -19.93 -30.00 17.27
N SER A 27 -19.91 -28.85 17.94
CA SER A 27 -21.13 -28.16 18.41
C SER A 27 -22.07 -27.66 17.31
N ASP A 28 -21.60 -27.67 16.06
CA ASP A 28 -22.37 -27.29 14.88
C ASP A 28 -23.25 -28.45 14.34
N LEU A 29 -23.03 -29.68 14.80
CA LEU A 29 -23.91 -30.82 14.54
C LEU A 29 -25.08 -30.86 15.55
N PRO A 30 -26.21 -31.49 15.19
CA PRO A 30 -27.28 -31.77 16.15
C PRO A 30 -26.75 -32.54 17.38
N PRO A 31 -27.21 -32.23 18.61
CA PRO A 31 -26.69 -32.86 19.83
C PRO A 31 -26.78 -34.39 19.85
N THR A 32 -27.78 -34.96 19.17
CA THR A 32 -27.95 -36.41 19.02
C THR A 32 -26.79 -37.02 18.23
N GLU A 33 -26.41 -36.41 17.11
CA GLU A 33 -25.30 -36.85 16.26
C GLU A 33 -23.96 -36.74 17.00
N VAL A 34 -23.76 -35.64 17.74
CA VAL A 34 -22.54 -35.45 18.54
C VAL A 34 -22.39 -36.55 19.60
N ASN A 35 -23.49 -36.94 20.25
CA ASN A 35 -23.46 -38.00 21.26
C ASN A 35 -23.17 -39.37 20.63
N GLU A 36 -23.78 -39.69 19.48
CA GLU A 36 -23.50 -40.94 18.75
C GLU A 36 -22.03 -41.03 18.31
N LEU A 37 -21.46 -39.94 17.78
CA LEU A 37 -20.06 -39.91 17.37
C LEU A 37 -19.09 -40.08 18.55
N LEU A 38 -19.43 -39.51 19.71
CA LEU A 38 -18.57 -39.51 20.88
C LEU A 38 -18.74 -40.74 21.78
N GLU A 39 -19.81 -41.53 21.65
CA GLU A 39 -20.10 -42.68 22.53
C GLU A 39 -18.92 -43.65 22.64
N ASP A 40 -18.47 -44.21 21.52
CA ASP A 40 -17.34 -45.14 21.48
C ASP A 40 -15.98 -44.42 21.63
N THR A 41 -15.90 -43.17 21.18
CA THR A 41 -14.66 -42.39 21.16
C THR A 41 -14.25 -41.95 22.57
N GLU A 42 -15.20 -41.58 23.42
CA GLU A 42 -14.93 -41.17 24.79
C GLU A 42 -14.30 -42.31 25.62
N GLU A 43 -14.75 -43.54 25.42
CA GLU A 43 -14.14 -44.70 26.07
C GLU A 43 -12.70 -44.92 25.59
N HIS A 44 -12.47 -44.84 24.27
CA HIS A 44 -11.14 -45.00 23.67
C HIS A 44 -10.13 -43.96 24.18
N VAL A 45 -10.52 -42.69 24.28
CA VAL A 45 -9.65 -41.62 24.80
C VAL A 45 -9.32 -41.86 26.29
N ARG A 46 -10.30 -42.28 27.10
CA ARG A 46 -10.08 -42.60 28.51
C ARG A 46 -9.18 -43.83 28.69
N GLU A 47 -9.27 -44.82 27.82
CA GLU A 47 -8.38 -45.98 27.81
C GLU A 47 -6.94 -45.55 27.51
N LEU A 48 -6.73 -44.79 26.43
CA LEU A 48 -5.41 -44.24 26.07
C LEU A 48 -4.80 -43.40 27.19
N ALA A 49 -5.60 -42.60 27.88
CA ALA A 49 -5.16 -41.81 29.02
C ALA A 49 -4.65 -42.69 30.19
N ARG A 50 -5.31 -43.83 30.44
CA ARG A 50 -4.90 -44.80 31.47
C ARG A 50 -3.64 -45.57 31.06
N GLU A 51 -3.51 -45.92 29.79
CA GLU A 51 -2.39 -46.73 29.28
C GLU A 51 -1.09 -45.93 29.12
N HIS A 52 -1.20 -44.66 28.74
CA HIS A 52 -0.04 -43.85 28.33
C HIS A 52 0.17 -42.58 29.14
N GLY A 53 -0.76 -42.24 30.02
CA GLY A 53 -0.76 -40.97 30.75
C GLY A 53 -1.54 -39.88 30.00
N GLU A 54 -2.26 -39.05 30.75
CA GLU A 54 -3.12 -38.01 30.15
C GLU A 54 -2.31 -36.93 29.41
N ASP A 55 -1.06 -36.73 29.79
CA ASP A 55 -0.12 -35.78 29.18
C ASP A 55 0.34 -36.19 27.78
N GLN A 56 0.17 -37.46 27.39
CA GLN A 56 0.53 -37.96 26.06
C GLN A 56 -0.63 -37.93 25.05
N LEU A 57 -1.85 -37.58 25.46
CA LEU A 57 -3.03 -37.61 24.58
C LEU A 57 -2.83 -36.75 23.34
N GLU A 58 -2.41 -35.49 23.49
CA GLU A 58 -2.20 -34.59 22.35
C GLU A 58 -1.03 -35.01 21.46
N LEU A 59 0.00 -35.67 22.01
CA LEU A 59 1.14 -36.16 21.24
C LEU A 59 0.74 -37.32 20.31
N ARG A 60 -0.23 -38.14 20.72
CA ARG A 60 -0.63 -39.36 19.99
C ARG A 60 -1.84 -39.15 19.09
N LEU A 61 -2.85 -38.43 19.58
CA LEU A 61 -4.10 -38.17 18.85
C LEU A 61 -4.10 -36.83 18.11
N GLY A 62 -3.11 -35.97 18.35
CA GLY A 62 -3.13 -34.59 17.90
C GLY A 62 -4.02 -33.72 18.79
N SER A 63 -4.36 -32.51 18.32
CA SER A 63 -5.25 -31.63 19.09
C SER A 63 -6.69 -32.18 19.11
N PRO A 64 -7.48 -31.90 20.16
CA PRO A 64 -8.88 -32.31 20.24
C PRO A 64 -9.71 -31.89 19.01
N GLU A 65 -9.43 -30.72 18.43
CA GLU A 65 -10.12 -30.20 17.25
C GLU A 65 -9.75 -30.94 15.97
N ALA A 66 -8.47 -31.30 15.82
CA ALA A 66 -8.00 -32.10 14.69
C ALA A 66 -8.62 -33.49 14.72
N TYR A 67 -8.61 -34.13 15.88
CA TYR A 67 -9.19 -35.46 16.06
C TYR A 67 -10.72 -35.46 15.86
N ALA A 68 -11.43 -34.44 16.35
CA ALA A 68 -12.86 -34.25 16.07
C ALA A 68 -13.16 -34.05 14.57
N ALA A 69 -12.29 -33.35 13.84
CA ALA A 69 -12.43 -33.18 12.39
C ALA A 69 -12.19 -34.50 11.63
N GLU A 70 -11.25 -35.34 12.08
CA GLU A 70 -11.06 -36.68 11.54
C GLU A 70 -12.28 -37.57 11.80
N LEU A 71 -12.80 -37.60 13.03
CA LEU A 71 -14.00 -38.35 13.41
C LEU A 71 -15.21 -37.96 12.55
N ARG A 72 -15.39 -36.65 12.35
CA ARG A 72 -16.41 -36.07 11.48
C ARG A 72 -16.28 -36.53 10.02
N SER A 73 -15.06 -36.54 9.50
CA SER A 73 -14.78 -36.98 8.13
C SER A 73 -15.05 -38.47 7.94
N ALA A 74 -14.73 -39.29 8.95
CA ALA A 74 -14.99 -40.73 8.97
C ALA A 74 -16.50 -41.03 9.00
N ALA A 75 -17.28 -40.22 9.71
CA ALA A 75 -18.73 -40.27 9.73
C ALA A 75 -19.40 -39.63 8.47
N GLY A 76 -18.61 -39.11 7.52
CA GLY A 76 -19.11 -38.56 6.26
C GLY A 76 -19.69 -37.15 6.34
N TYR A 77 -19.50 -36.44 7.46
CA TYR A 77 -19.93 -35.05 7.58
C TYR A 77 -18.94 -34.09 6.89
N PRO A 78 -19.44 -32.96 6.34
CA PRO A 78 -18.56 -31.92 5.83
C PRO A 78 -17.70 -31.34 6.96
N PRO A 79 -16.52 -30.77 6.63
CA PRO A 79 -15.68 -30.09 7.61
C PRO A 79 -16.47 -28.98 8.32
N PRO A 80 -16.18 -28.70 9.61
CA PRO A 80 -16.90 -27.68 10.35
C PRO A 80 -16.81 -26.33 9.62
N PRO A 81 -17.86 -25.50 9.65
CA PRO A 81 -17.76 -24.12 9.20
C PRO A 81 -16.66 -23.46 10.01
N GLN A 82 -15.55 -23.13 9.34
CA GLN A 82 -14.39 -22.54 10.01
C GLN A 82 -14.89 -21.28 10.75
N PRO A 83 -14.73 -21.20 12.09
CA PRO A 83 -15.11 -19.99 12.82
C PRO A 83 -14.29 -18.86 12.20
N ASP A 84 -15.00 -17.93 11.54
CA ASP A 84 -14.46 -16.85 10.71
C ASP A 84 -12.96 -16.67 10.93
N GLU A 85 -12.13 -17.42 10.17
CA GLU A 85 -10.71 -17.10 10.03
C GLU A 85 -10.71 -15.62 9.75
N PRO A 86 -10.08 -14.78 10.60
CA PRO A 86 -10.34 -13.35 10.68
C PRO A 86 -10.34 -12.79 9.28
N THR A 87 -11.56 -12.63 8.74
CA THR A 87 -11.85 -12.47 7.30
C THR A 87 -10.61 -12.73 6.48
N ARG A 88 -10.30 -13.98 6.06
CA ARG A 88 -9.18 -14.31 5.14
C ARG A 88 -9.02 -13.13 4.22
N ALA A 89 -8.05 -12.27 4.57
CA ALA A 89 -8.02 -10.95 3.99
C ALA A 89 -7.82 -11.24 2.53
N LEU A 90 -8.82 -10.88 1.71
CA LEU A 90 -8.74 -10.98 0.25
C LEU A 90 -7.29 -10.71 -0.11
N PRO A 91 -6.60 -11.63 -0.82
CA PRO A 91 -5.20 -11.48 -1.13
C PRO A 91 -4.94 -10.03 -1.50
N LYS A 92 -4.14 -9.35 -0.66
CA LYS A 92 -3.95 -7.89 -0.73
C LYS A 92 -3.26 -7.48 -2.05
N ASP A 93 -2.89 -8.48 -2.86
CA ASP A 93 -2.32 -8.39 -4.21
C ASP A 93 -3.39 -8.37 -5.33
N GLN A 94 -4.65 -8.73 -5.05
CA GLN A 94 -5.68 -8.92 -6.07
C GLN A 94 -6.83 -7.91 -6.00
N ARG A 95 -6.83 -7.03 -5.00
CA ARG A 95 -7.35 -5.69 -5.27
C ARG A 95 -6.32 -4.98 -6.14
N LYS A 96 -6.47 -5.10 -7.46
CA LYS A 96 -5.96 -4.08 -8.41
C LYS A 96 -6.71 -2.78 -8.09
N ASP A 97 -6.37 -2.19 -6.96
CA ASP A 97 -7.05 -1.05 -6.38
C ASP A 97 -6.96 0.06 -7.43
N GLY A 98 -8.12 0.49 -7.95
CA GLY A 98 -8.21 1.63 -8.87
C GLY A 98 -7.55 2.91 -8.34
N VAL A 99 -7.09 2.91 -7.09
CA VAL A 99 -6.17 3.85 -6.47
C VAL A 99 -4.91 4.11 -7.31
N GLU A 100 -4.34 3.10 -7.99
CA GLU A 100 -3.15 3.31 -8.85
C GLU A 100 -3.48 4.13 -10.10
N VAL A 101 -4.61 3.81 -10.74
CA VAL A 101 -5.14 4.55 -11.88
C VAL A 101 -5.57 5.96 -11.45
N LEU A 102 -6.19 6.08 -10.28
CA LEU A 102 -6.62 7.35 -9.70
C LEU A 102 -5.44 8.26 -9.38
N ALA A 103 -4.34 7.70 -8.88
CA ALA A 103 -3.13 8.46 -8.60
C ALA A 103 -2.36 8.82 -9.87
N LEU A 104 -2.34 7.96 -10.89
CA LEU A 104 -1.85 8.33 -12.21
C LEU A 104 -2.68 9.47 -12.80
N ALA A 105 -4.01 9.39 -12.71
CA ALA A 105 -4.92 10.46 -13.10
C ALA A 105 -4.67 11.74 -12.28
N GLY A 106 -4.44 11.61 -10.97
CA GLY A 106 -4.05 12.71 -10.08
C GLY A 106 -2.76 13.39 -10.54
N LEU A 107 -1.73 12.62 -10.91
CA LEU A 107 -0.48 13.15 -11.45
C LEU A 107 -0.67 13.90 -12.77
N ILE A 108 -1.47 13.32 -13.67
CA ILE A 108 -1.79 13.95 -14.96
C ILE A 108 -2.52 15.26 -14.71
N VAL A 109 -3.52 15.28 -13.83
CA VAL A 109 -4.29 16.46 -13.48
C VAL A 109 -3.40 17.53 -12.82
N THR A 110 -2.53 17.15 -11.89
CA THR A 110 -1.58 18.09 -11.26
C THR A 110 -0.59 18.66 -12.27
N THR A 111 -0.06 17.82 -13.16
CA THR A 111 0.89 18.26 -14.20
C THR A 111 0.22 19.19 -15.21
N ALA A 112 -0.98 18.86 -15.67
CA ALA A 112 -1.77 19.72 -16.57
C ALA A 112 -2.16 21.04 -15.90
N SER A 113 -2.58 20.99 -14.64
CA SER A 113 -2.92 22.19 -13.85
C SER A 113 -1.72 23.10 -13.65
N ALA A 114 -0.53 22.53 -13.40
CA ALA A 114 0.72 23.27 -13.27
C ALA A 114 1.10 23.99 -14.58
N LEU A 115 0.93 23.34 -15.74
CA LEU A 115 1.13 23.97 -17.05
C LEU A 115 0.20 25.16 -17.25
N LEU A 116 -1.10 24.96 -17.02
CA LEU A 116 -2.15 25.96 -17.23
C LEU A 116 -2.03 27.13 -16.25
N PHE A 117 -1.63 26.86 -15.00
CA PHE A 117 -1.36 27.87 -14.00
C PHE A 117 -0.22 28.80 -14.44
N GLY A 118 0.92 28.24 -14.87
CA GLY A 118 2.06 29.03 -15.31
C GLY A 118 1.74 29.89 -16.54
N ALA A 119 0.92 29.37 -17.47
CA ALA A 119 0.46 30.12 -18.65
C ALA A 119 -0.60 31.20 -18.33
N SER A 120 -1.34 31.04 -17.22
CA SER A 120 -2.47 31.90 -16.84
C SER A 120 -2.13 32.86 -15.68
N ILE A 121 -0.86 33.00 -15.34
CA ILE A 121 -0.41 33.66 -14.11
C ILE A 121 -0.73 35.17 -14.06
N ARG A 122 -0.99 35.79 -15.22
CA ARG A 122 -1.42 37.20 -15.34
C ARG A 122 -2.95 37.39 -15.27
N SER A 123 -3.70 36.30 -15.35
CA SER A 123 -5.17 36.30 -15.44
C SER A 123 -5.80 36.00 -14.08
N TYR A 124 -6.05 37.05 -13.30
CA TYR A 124 -6.55 36.97 -11.91
C TYR A 124 -7.79 36.07 -11.70
N HIS A 125 -8.61 35.85 -12.74
CA HIS A 125 -9.82 35.05 -12.65
C HIS A 125 -9.62 33.54 -12.86
N THR A 126 -8.62 33.12 -13.64
CA THR A 126 -8.41 31.70 -13.99
C THR A 126 -7.31 31.05 -13.16
N THR A 127 -6.38 31.84 -12.62
CA THR A 127 -5.31 31.39 -11.72
C THR A 127 -5.78 30.54 -10.51
N PRO A 128 -6.82 30.92 -9.74
CA PRO A 128 -7.22 30.16 -8.56
C PRO A 128 -7.80 28.77 -8.90
N LEU A 129 -8.46 28.63 -10.06
CA LEU A 129 -9.01 27.36 -10.52
C LEU A 129 -7.90 26.33 -10.76
N PHE A 130 -6.85 26.72 -11.50
CA PHE A 130 -5.73 25.82 -11.80
C PHE A 130 -4.90 25.47 -10.56
N LEU A 131 -4.80 26.41 -9.60
CA LEU A 131 -4.20 26.14 -8.30
C LEU A 131 -5.00 25.06 -7.55
N LEU A 132 -6.32 25.22 -7.50
CA LEU A 132 -7.21 24.29 -6.80
C LEU A 132 -7.22 22.90 -7.46
N THR A 133 -7.30 22.81 -8.79
CA THR A 133 -7.23 21.52 -9.50
C THR A 133 -5.86 20.85 -9.33
N GLY A 134 -4.78 21.63 -9.30
CA GLY A 134 -3.44 21.14 -9.02
C GLY A 134 -3.31 20.53 -7.62
N LEU A 135 -3.84 21.22 -6.60
CA LEU A 135 -3.86 20.76 -5.22
C LEU A 135 -4.73 19.52 -5.03
N VAL A 136 -5.89 19.44 -5.69
CA VAL A 136 -6.77 18.26 -5.65
C VAL A 136 -6.08 17.05 -6.30
N GLY A 137 -5.44 17.21 -7.46
CA GLY A 137 -4.67 16.11 -8.08
C GLY A 137 -3.49 15.64 -7.20
N LEU A 138 -2.89 16.57 -6.45
CA LEU A 138 -1.79 16.25 -5.53
C LEU A 138 -2.30 15.52 -4.28
N ALA A 139 -3.45 15.93 -3.75
CA ALA A 139 -4.13 15.23 -2.66
C ALA A 139 -4.58 13.82 -3.07
N ILE A 140 -5.07 13.64 -4.30
CA ILE A 140 -5.47 12.34 -4.86
C ILE A 140 -4.28 11.39 -5.04
N SER A 141 -3.09 11.93 -5.34
CA SER A 141 -1.85 11.14 -5.49
C SER A 141 -1.12 10.85 -4.16
N LEU A 142 -1.51 11.53 -3.07
CA LEU A 142 -0.91 11.40 -1.74
C LEU A 142 -0.88 9.95 -1.18
N PRO A 143 -1.95 9.13 -1.31
CA PRO A 143 -1.95 7.75 -0.80
C PRO A 143 -0.83 6.88 -1.41
N LEU A 144 -0.36 7.23 -2.60
CA LEU A 144 0.66 6.48 -3.32
C LEU A 144 2.08 6.82 -2.86
N LEU A 145 2.30 8.07 -2.42
CA LEU A 145 3.52 8.48 -1.73
C LEU A 145 3.66 7.76 -0.38
N VAL A 146 2.53 7.54 0.31
CA VAL A 146 2.48 6.80 1.59
C VAL A 146 2.75 5.31 1.39
N ARG A 147 2.28 4.71 0.28
CA ARG A 147 2.62 3.31 -0.11
C ARG A 147 4.07 3.11 -0.53
N GLY A 148 4.82 4.18 -0.79
CA GLY A 148 6.26 4.12 -0.97
C GLY A 148 6.72 3.48 -2.29
N GLN A 149 7.79 2.68 -2.25
CA GLN A 149 8.42 2.11 -3.45
C GLN A 149 7.52 1.10 -4.16
N ASP A 150 6.69 0.38 -3.40
CA ASP A 150 5.78 -0.64 -3.93
C ASP A 150 4.66 -0.01 -4.78
N GLY A 151 4.12 1.13 -4.35
CA GLY A 151 3.13 1.88 -5.14
C GLY A 151 3.70 2.40 -6.46
N VAL A 152 4.92 2.93 -6.45
CA VAL A 152 5.59 3.42 -7.67
C VAL A 152 5.87 2.26 -8.64
N ARG A 153 6.25 1.09 -8.11
CA ARG A 153 6.51 -0.10 -8.91
C ARG A 153 5.24 -0.64 -9.56
N ALA A 154 4.12 -0.64 -8.85
CA ALA A 154 2.82 -1.06 -9.39
C ALA A 154 2.38 -0.20 -10.60
N ILE A 155 2.59 1.13 -10.53
CA ILE A 155 2.31 2.03 -11.66
C ILE A 155 3.22 1.75 -12.86
N ALA A 156 4.51 1.50 -12.62
CA ALA A 156 5.45 1.17 -13.68
C ALA A 156 5.08 -0.15 -14.40
N GLU A 157 4.34 -1.03 -13.72
CA GLU A 157 3.87 -2.29 -14.28
C GLU A 157 2.61 -2.16 -15.15
N LEU A 158 1.91 -1.01 -15.09
CA LEU A 158 0.72 -0.76 -15.90
C LEU A 158 1.01 -0.82 -17.41
N PRO A 159 0.12 -1.44 -18.20
CA PRO A 159 0.32 -1.59 -19.65
C PRO A 159 0.42 -0.24 -20.36
N THR A 160 -0.32 0.77 -19.90
CA THR A 160 -0.25 2.14 -20.44
C THR A 160 1.14 2.75 -20.27
N VAL A 161 1.76 2.58 -19.09
CA VAL A 161 3.10 3.10 -18.81
C VAL A 161 4.16 2.33 -19.60
N LYS A 162 4.02 1.01 -19.69
CA LYS A 162 4.87 0.15 -20.52
C LYS A 162 4.79 0.49 -22.01
N ALA A 163 3.63 0.90 -22.51
CA ALA A 163 3.46 1.35 -23.90
C ALA A 163 4.14 2.70 -24.17
N LEU A 164 4.28 3.55 -23.15
CA LEU A 164 4.91 4.88 -23.25
C LEU A 164 6.44 4.84 -23.10
N LEU A 165 6.97 3.85 -22.39
CA LEU A 165 8.41 3.65 -22.14
C LEU A 165 9.30 3.72 -23.39
N PRO A 166 8.93 3.12 -24.55
CA PRO A 166 9.72 3.22 -25.77
C PRO A 166 9.91 4.66 -26.29
N PHE A 167 8.92 5.53 -26.09
CA PHE A 167 8.96 6.92 -26.54
C PHE A 167 9.77 7.83 -25.61
N LEU A 168 9.92 7.43 -24.35
CA LEU A 168 10.69 8.14 -23.32
C LEU A 168 12.17 7.76 -23.32
N ASN A 169 12.53 6.62 -23.92
CA ASN A 169 13.92 6.22 -24.09
C ASN A 169 14.54 7.01 -25.26
N PRO A 170 15.62 7.77 -25.02
CA PRO A 170 16.20 8.62 -26.05
C PRO A 170 16.84 7.76 -27.16
N ASP A 171 16.18 7.72 -28.31
CA ASP A 171 16.77 7.17 -29.53
C ASP A 171 17.70 8.21 -30.17
N GLN A 172 19.01 8.06 -29.94
CA GLN A 172 20.03 8.99 -30.42
C GLN A 172 20.14 9.07 -31.95
N SER A 173 19.50 8.17 -32.69
CA SER A 173 19.42 8.24 -34.15
C SER A 173 18.55 9.41 -34.63
N THR A 174 17.56 9.82 -33.84
CA THR A 174 16.60 10.87 -34.18
C THR A 174 16.98 12.21 -33.54
N PHE A 175 16.71 13.33 -34.20
CA PHE A 175 16.93 14.68 -33.65
C PHE A 175 16.24 14.88 -32.30
N ALA A 176 14.97 14.43 -32.19
CA ALA A 176 14.22 14.45 -30.94
C ALA A 176 14.90 13.67 -29.81
N GLY A 177 15.46 12.49 -30.11
CA GLY A 177 16.16 11.69 -29.10
C GLY A 177 17.52 12.28 -28.69
N LYS A 178 18.22 13.00 -29.59
CA LYS A 178 19.41 13.79 -29.23
C LYS A 178 19.07 14.95 -28.28
N VAL A 179 17.99 15.67 -28.57
CA VAL A 179 17.48 16.73 -27.68
C VAL A 179 17.08 16.13 -26.33
N LEU A 180 16.37 15.01 -26.33
CA LEU A 180 15.96 14.32 -25.10
C LEU A 180 17.16 13.84 -24.28
N ALA A 181 18.18 13.27 -24.92
CA ALA A 181 19.43 12.86 -24.27
C ALA A 181 20.19 14.05 -23.67
N TYR A 182 20.24 15.18 -24.38
CA TYR A 182 20.83 16.42 -23.89
C TYR A 182 20.07 16.97 -22.68
N VAL A 183 18.74 16.99 -22.74
CA VAL A 183 17.86 17.40 -21.64
C VAL A 183 18.03 16.49 -20.41
N TYR A 184 18.19 15.18 -20.61
CA TYR A 184 18.52 14.24 -19.53
C TYR A 184 19.90 14.50 -18.95
N SER A 185 20.91 14.85 -19.76
CA SER A 185 22.25 15.17 -19.27
C SER A 185 22.28 16.42 -18.37
N LEU A 186 21.32 17.33 -18.57
CA LEU A 186 21.13 18.52 -17.75
C LEU A 186 20.50 18.22 -16.37
N GLN A 187 20.08 16.97 -16.09
CA GLN A 187 19.48 16.55 -14.80
C GLN A 187 20.13 17.15 -13.52
N PRO A 188 21.46 17.28 -13.40
CA PRO A 188 22.08 17.89 -12.22
C PRO A 188 21.80 19.40 -12.07
N ALA A 189 21.54 20.11 -13.16
CA ALA A 189 21.51 21.57 -13.22
C ALA A 189 20.09 22.18 -13.34
N TRP A 190 19.04 21.36 -13.37
CA TRP A 190 17.65 21.83 -13.49
C TRP A 190 17.22 22.79 -12.38
N TRP A 191 17.88 22.76 -11.22
CA TRP A 191 17.62 23.72 -10.16
C TRP A 191 17.88 25.17 -10.59
N LEU A 192 18.86 25.43 -11.45
CA LEU A 192 19.16 26.77 -11.99
C LEU A 192 18.01 27.29 -12.84
N LEU A 193 17.46 26.43 -13.70
CA LEU A 193 16.37 26.76 -14.60
C LEU A 193 15.10 27.17 -13.81
N ARG A 194 14.88 26.55 -12.65
CA ARG A 194 13.73 26.84 -11.78
C ARG A 194 13.83 28.16 -11.01
N VAL A 195 15.03 28.72 -10.89
CA VAL A 195 15.24 30.03 -10.24
C VAL A 195 14.91 31.19 -11.19
N LEU A 196 15.00 30.98 -12.52
CA LEU A 196 14.77 32.04 -13.51
C LEU A 196 13.37 32.68 -13.45
N PRO A 197 12.24 31.93 -13.36
CA PRO A 197 10.92 32.55 -13.24
C PRO A 197 10.72 33.35 -11.96
N VAL A 198 11.36 32.90 -10.87
CA VAL A 198 11.31 33.58 -9.57
C VAL A 198 12.02 34.93 -9.65
N VAL A 199 13.19 34.97 -10.29
CA VAL A 199 13.96 36.20 -10.53
C VAL A 199 13.21 37.14 -11.48
N GLY A 200 12.57 36.60 -12.53
CA GLY A 200 11.77 37.39 -13.48
C GLY A 200 10.49 37.99 -12.88
N PHE A 201 9.81 37.31 -11.96
CA PHE A 201 8.60 37.82 -11.29
C PHE A 201 8.89 38.82 -10.17
N GLY A 202 10.06 38.74 -9.53
CA GLY A 202 10.43 39.61 -8.42
C GLY A 202 10.90 41.00 -8.86
N HIS A 203 9.99 41.83 -9.36
CA HIS A 203 10.26 43.27 -9.51
C HIS A 203 10.31 44.01 -8.14
N GLY A 204 10.06 43.31 -7.03
CA GLY A 204 10.28 43.77 -5.66
C GLY A 204 11.16 42.77 -4.91
N GLY A 205 12.35 43.21 -4.47
CA GLY A 205 13.38 42.35 -3.89
C GLY A 205 12.93 41.50 -2.69
N LEU A 206 11.94 41.95 -1.93
CA LEU A 206 11.42 41.20 -0.77
C LEU A 206 10.61 39.95 -1.16
N ALA A 207 9.81 39.98 -2.22
CA ALA A 207 9.03 38.81 -2.65
C ALA A 207 9.94 37.69 -3.19
N LEU A 208 11.01 38.09 -3.88
CA LEU A 208 12.08 37.22 -4.38
C LEU A 208 12.79 36.48 -3.25
N ILE A 209 13.02 37.16 -2.13
CA ILE A 209 13.69 36.59 -0.96
C ILE A 209 12.73 35.69 -0.17
N ILE A 210 11.49 36.11 0.05
CA ILE A 210 10.54 35.40 0.92
C ILE A 210 9.99 34.13 0.26
N VAL A 211 9.71 34.15 -1.04
CA VAL A 211 9.12 33.00 -1.73
C VAL A 211 10.17 32.29 -2.59
N GLY A 212 11.04 33.07 -3.22
CA GLY A 212 11.97 32.57 -4.21
C GLY A 212 13.13 31.76 -3.64
N VAL A 213 13.75 32.24 -2.57
CA VAL A 213 14.87 31.54 -1.92
C VAL A 213 14.39 30.22 -1.30
N PRO A 214 13.27 30.16 -0.56
CA PRO A 214 12.73 28.88 -0.09
C PRO A 214 12.33 27.95 -1.23
N ALA A 215 11.71 28.45 -2.31
CA ALA A 215 11.36 27.63 -3.46
C ALA A 215 12.60 27.07 -4.18
N ALA A 216 13.66 27.87 -4.30
CA ALA A 216 14.94 27.45 -4.85
C ALA A 216 15.61 26.39 -3.95
N PHE A 217 15.59 26.60 -2.63
CA PHE A 217 16.14 25.67 -1.65
C PHE A 217 15.39 24.32 -1.65
N VAL A 218 14.06 24.36 -1.62
CA VAL A 218 13.20 23.18 -1.76
C VAL A 218 13.45 22.48 -3.11
N SER A 219 13.61 23.25 -4.18
CA SER A 219 13.93 22.70 -5.51
C SER A 219 15.30 22.00 -5.54
N VAL A 220 16.32 22.56 -4.90
CA VAL A 220 17.66 21.95 -4.79
C VAL A 220 17.61 20.69 -3.94
N LEU A 221 16.91 20.72 -2.80
CA LEU A 221 16.70 19.55 -1.95
C LEU A 221 15.97 18.45 -2.71
N VAL A 222 14.85 18.77 -3.35
CA VAL A 222 14.05 17.82 -4.15
C VAL A 222 14.89 17.23 -5.29
N GLY A 223 15.73 18.03 -5.96
CA GLY A 223 16.65 17.55 -6.99
C GLY A 223 17.72 16.58 -6.45
N TYR A 224 18.32 16.90 -5.30
CA TYR A 224 19.30 16.04 -4.63
C TYR A 224 18.67 14.72 -4.17
N TYR A 225 17.52 14.79 -3.49
CA TYR A 225 16.80 13.61 -2.98
C TYR A 225 16.23 12.73 -4.10
N SER A 226 15.89 13.30 -5.27
CA SER A 226 15.38 12.52 -6.41
C SER A 226 16.34 11.47 -6.96
N ARG A 227 17.65 11.61 -6.70
CA ARG A 227 18.66 10.62 -7.09
C ARG A 227 18.70 9.41 -6.16
N VAL A 228 18.37 9.63 -4.89
CA VAL A 228 18.43 8.60 -3.84
C VAL A 228 17.09 7.88 -3.72
N ASP A 229 15.99 8.60 -3.94
CA ASP A 229 14.64 8.05 -3.82
C ASP A 229 13.80 8.32 -5.08
N ARG A 230 13.39 7.24 -5.75
CA ARG A 230 12.50 7.34 -6.93
C ARG A 230 11.12 7.93 -6.60
N ARG A 231 10.74 7.98 -5.32
CA ARG A 231 9.48 8.60 -4.87
C ARG A 231 9.45 10.11 -5.13
N THR A 232 10.59 10.79 -5.09
CA THR A 232 10.64 12.26 -5.29
C THR A 232 10.40 12.68 -6.74
N LEU A 233 10.51 11.75 -7.71
CA LEU A 233 10.19 12.01 -9.12
C LEU A 233 8.75 12.49 -9.33
N TRP A 234 7.82 12.06 -8.49
CA TRP A 234 6.40 12.47 -8.54
C TRP A 234 6.18 13.96 -8.27
N LEU A 235 7.04 14.56 -7.44
CA LEU A 235 6.99 15.99 -7.12
C LEU A 235 7.81 16.81 -8.13
N VAL A 236 8.86 16.20 -8.68
CA VAL A 236 9.73 16.81 -9.70
C VAL A 236 9.00 17.04 -11.01
N VAL A 237 8.14 16.11 -11.45
CA VAL A 237 7.45 16.18 -12.76
C VAL A 237 6.50 17.39 -12.85
N PRO A 238 5.54 17.60 -11.93
CA PRO A 238 4.67 18.78 -11.98
C PRO A 238 5.44 20.09 -11.75
N ALA A 239 6.45 20.07 -10.88
CA ALA A 239 7.29 21.24 -10.63
C ALA A 239 8.07 21.67 -11.89
N ASN A 240 8.59 20.71 -12.66
CA ASN A 240 9.25 20.98 -13.95
C ASN A 240 8.25 21.50 -14.98
N ALA A 241 7.04 20.95 -15.02
CA ALA A 241 6.00 21.40 -15.93
C ALA A 241 5.63 22.88 -15.67
N LEU A 242 5.44 23.26 -14.40
CA LEU A 242 5.19 24.65 -13.98
C LEU A 242 6.30 25.60 -14.45
N VAL A 243 7.55 25.23 -14.21
CA VAL A 243 8.71 26.06 -14.56
C VAL A 243 8.85 26.18 -16.08
N GLY A 244 8.66 25.08 -16.81
CA GLY A 244 8.68 25.06 -18.26
C GLY A 244 7.62 25.98 -18.87
N SER A 245 6.37 25.93 -18.37
CA SER A 245 5.32 26.80 -18.87
C SER A 245 5.57 28.27 -18.54
N MET A 246 6.05 28.60 -17.33
CA MET A 246 6.43 29.97 -16.98
C MET A 246 7.55 30.51 -17.89
N LEU A 247 8.57 29.71 -18.17
CA LEU A 247 9.67 30.13 -19.05
C LEU A 247 9.21 30.33 -20.50
N MET A 248 8.43 29.39 -21.04
CA MET A 248 7.88 29.50 -22.39
C MET A 248 6.97 30.73 -22.50
N TYR A 249 6.14 30.99 -21.49
CA TYR A 249 5.30 32.18 -21.39
C TYR A 249 6.12 33.47 -21.35
N PHE A 250 7.22 33.52 -20.58
CA PHE A 250 8.12 34.67 -20.56
C PHE A 250 8.76 34.93 -21.92
N VAL A 251 9.27 33.91 -22.59
CA VAL A 251 9.91 34.03 -23.90
C VAL A 251 8.92 34.52 -24.96
N LEU A 252 7.69 33.98 -24.97
CA LEU A 252 6.64 34.41 -25.88
C LEU A 252 6.11 35.82 -25.56
N GLY A 253 6.02 36.17 -24.28
CA GLY A 253 5.56 37.48 -23.83
C GLY A 253 6.55 38.63 -24.08
N TYR A 254 7.83 38.33 -24.31
CA TYR A 254 8.83 39.31 -24.75
C TYR A 254 8.91 39.44 -26.29
N ALA A 255 8.32 38.51 -27.04
CA ALA A 255 8.35 38.47 -28.51
C ALA A 255 7.14 39.17 -29.17
N LEU A 256 6.17 39.63 -28.38
CA LEU A 256 4.97 40.37 -28.76
C LEU A 256 5.02 41.78 -28.15
#